data_AF-A0A534J086-F1
#
_entry.id   AF-A0A534J086-F1
#
_cell.length_a   1.000
_cell.length_b   1.000
_cell.length_c   1.000
_cell.angle_alpha   90.00
_cell.angle_beta   90.00
_cell.angle_gamma   90.00
#
_symmetry.space_group_name_H-M   'P 1'
#
loop_
_entity.id
_entity.type
_entity.pdbx_description
1 polymer ?
#
loop_
_entity_poly.entity_id
_entity_poly.type
_entity_poly.pdbx_seq_one_letter_code
_entity_poly.pdbx_strand_id
1 'polypeptide(L)'
;MVAIESNLFEFYGSYGRMPGARVDSRPDMLRVKTGLPHELLNGIFRARIPEENPQAAIDAVLSDFLSERIPMMWWVGPSTEPRNLGKYLEDSGLDHAGELSGMAIDLDALLAHLSPPPELSIDPVRDEETLRIWLTALAVGYELPEAAVR
;
A
#
# COMPACT_ATOMS: atom_id res chain seq x y z
N MET A 1 -15.92 3.50 -5.92
CA MET A 1 -15.37 2.58 -4.91
C MET A 1 -14.42 1.56 -5.53
N VAL A 2 -14.89 0.65 -6.41
CA VAL A 2 -14.03 -0.38 -7.02
C VAL A 2 -12.77 0.19 -7.67
N ALA A 3 -12.87 1.26 -8.47
CA ALA A 3 -11.71 1.86 -9.13
C ALA A 3 -10.62 2.37 -8.16
N ILE A 4 -11.01 2.85 -6.98
CA ILE A 4 -10.09 3.39 -5.97
C ILE A 4 -9.29 2.25 -5.35
N GLU A 5 -9.96 1.22 -4.84
CA GLU A 5 -9.31 0.06 -4.25
C GLU A 5 -8.51 -0.72 -5.29
N SER A 6 -9.03 -0.89 -6.51
CA SER A 6 -8.28 -1.50 -7.61
C SER A 6 -6.98 -0.75 -7.91
N ASN A 7 -7.01 0.59 -7.96
CA ASN A 7 -5.80 1.38 -8.16
C ASN A 7 -4.79 1.19 -7.02
N LEU A 8 -5.25 1.20 -5.77
CA LEU A 8 -4.43 0.93 -4.60
C LEU A 8 -3.78 -0.47 -4.66
N PHE A 9 -4.55 -1.48 -5.03
CA PHE A 9 -4.09 -2.87 -5.11
C PHE A 9 -3.06 -3.04 -6.24
N GLU A 10 -3.27 -2.40 -7.39
CA GLU A 10 -2.30 -2.39 -8.48
C GLU A 10 -0.99 -1.70 -8.07
N PHE A 11 -1.09 -0.55 -7.38
CA PHE A 11 0.07 0.18 -6.89
C PHE A 11 0.94 -0.69 -5.97
N TYR A 12 0.37 -1.26 -4.91
CA TYR A 12 1.12 -2.11 -3.99
C TYR A 12 1.50 -3.46 -4.59
N GLY A 13 0.66 -4.03 -5.45
CA GLY A 13 0.99 -5.24 -6.19
C GLY A 13 2.23 -5.08 -7.08
N SER A 14 2.48 -3.86 -7.58
CA SER A 14 3.66 -3.56 -8.39
C SER A 14 4.99 -3.73 -7.64
N TYR A 15 4.98 -3.74 -6.30
CA TYR A 15 6.19 -3.95 -5.49
C TYR A 15 6.82 -5.33 -5.70
N GLY A 16 6.10 -6.28 -6.30
CA GLY A 16 6.68 -7.56 -6.74
C GLY A 16 7.80 -7.40 -7.78
N ARG A 17 7.98 -6.21 -8.35
CA ARG A 17 9.11 -5.86 -9.23
C ARG A 17 10.38 -5.50 -8.45
N MET A 18 10.28 -5.24 -7.15
CA MET A 18 11.43 -4.94 -6.31
C MET A 18 12.24 -6.23 -6.04
N PRO A 19 13.59 -6.18 -6.13
CA PRO A 19 14.42 -7.31 -5.78
C PRO A 19 14.13 -7.83 -4.37
N GLY A 20 13.83 -9.11 -4.24
CA GLY A 20 13.57 -9.76 -2.95
C GLY A 20 12.14 -9.61 -2.39
N ALA A 21 11.29 -8.78 -3.01
CA ALA A 21 9.91 -8.64 -2.58
C ALA A 21 9.08 -9.89 -2.89
N ARG A 22 8.18 -10.24 -1.97
CA ARG A 22 7.19 -11.31 -2.12
C ARG A 22 5.80 -10.69 -2.23
N VAL A 23 5.12 -10.96 -3.33
CA VAL A 23 3.72 -10.55 -3.53
C VAL A 23 2.87 -11.80 -3.76
N ASP A 24 1.88 -11.98 -2.90
CA ASP A 24 0.84 -13.00 -3.01
C ASP A 24 -0.47 -12.29 -3.36
N SER A 25 -0.85 -12.34 -4.64
CA SER A 25 -2.06 -11.71 -5.17
C SER A 25 -3.05 -12.76 -5.64
N ARG A 26 -4.02 -13.05 -4.78
CA ARG A 26 -5.15 -13.95 -5.01
C ARG A 26 -6.48 -13.21 -4.90
N PRO A 27 -7.60 -13.73 -5.44
CA PRO A 27 -8.88 -13.04 -5.34
C PRO A 27 -9.31 -12.67 -3.91
N ASP A 28 -8.95 -13.49 -2.93
CA ASP A 28 -9.25 -13.33 -1.51
C ASP A 28 -8.21 -12.49 -0.74
N MET A 29 -6.97 -12.40 -1.23
CA MET A 29 -5.87 -11.78 -0.48
C MET A 29 -4.89 -11.06 -1.41
N LEU A 30 -4.49 -9.85 -1.06
CA LEU A 30 -3.28 -9.21 -1.59
C LEU A 30 -2.34 -8.92 -0.45
N ARG A 31 -1.24 -9.68 -0.38
CA ARG A 31 -0.18 -9.53 0.61
C ARG A 31 1.11 -9.14 -0.09
N VAL A 32 1.78 -8.11 0.43
CA VAL A 32 3.06 -7.59 -0.09
C VAL A 32 4.05 -7.56 1.07
N LYS A 33 5.23 -8.11 0.84
CA LYS A 33 6.32 -8.15 1.81
C LYS A 33 7.62 -7.87 1.07
N THR A 34 8.09 -6.62 1.15
CA THR A 34 9.35 -6.19 0.52
C THR A 34 10.57 -6.57 1.34
N GLY A 35 10.39 -6.81 2.65
CA GLY A 35 11.50 -7.08 3.58
C GLY A 35 12.20 -5.81 4.08
N LEU A 36 11.78 -4.63 3.61
CA LEU A 36 12.30 -3.36 4.09
C LEU A 36 11.62 -2.98 5.42
N PRO A 37 12.34 -2.32 6.35
CA PRO A 37 11.86 -2.04 7.69
C PRO A 37 10.95 -0.80 7.74
N HIS A 38 9.85 -0.82 6.97
CA HIS A 38 8.86 0.25 6.95
C HIS A 38 7.45 -0.29 6.68
N GLU A 39 6.47 0.10 7.49
CA GLU A 39 5.09 -0.40 7.44
C GLU A 39 4.35 -0.03 6.14
N LEU A 40 4.65 1.12 5.53
CA LEU A 40 4.10 1.46 4.22
C LEU A 40 4.63 0.57 3.08
N LEU A 41 5.72 -0.16 3.31
CA LEU A 41 6.34 -1.03 2.29
C LEU A 41 5.93 -2.50 2.41
N ASN A 42 5.10 -2.83 3.39
CA ASN A 42 4.68 -4.20 3.68
C ASN A 42 3.25 -4.21 4.20
N GLY A 43 2.44 -5.17 3.78
CA GLY A 43 1.09 -5.22 4.31
C GLY A 43 0.12 -6.12 3.57
N ILE A 44 -1.11 -6.03 4.05
CA ILE A 44 -2.28 -6.63 3.44
C ILE A 44 -3.14 -5.50 2.89
N PHE A 45 -3.49 -5.59 1.61
CA PHE A 45 -4.23 -4.55 0.90
C PHE A 45 -5.63 -5.00 0.52
N ARG A 46 -5.79 -6.29 0.22
CA ARG A 46 -7.08 -6.95 -0.01
C ARG A 46 -7.19 -8.11 0.96
N ALA A 47 -8.30 -8.23 1.66
CA ALA A 47 -8.57 -9.33 2.58
C ALA A 47 -10.05 -9.74 2.53
N ARG A 48 -10.28 -11.01 2.24
CA ARG A 48 -11.55 -11.71 2.41
C ARG A 48 -11.31 -12.93 3.29
N ILE A 49 -11.51 -12.73 4.59
CA ILE A 49 -11.26 -13.72 5.62
C ILE A 49 -12.48 -14.62 5.78
N PRO A 50 -12.31 -15.96 5.81
CA PRO A 50 -13.42 -16.89 6.05
C PRO A 50 -14.15 -16.64 7.37
N GLU A 51 -15.48 -16.74 7.36
CA GLU A 51 -16.31 -16.49 8.54
C GLU A 51 -16.23 -17.63 9.58
N GLU A 52 -15.86 -18.85 9.18
CA GLU A 52 -15.87 -19.99 10.11
C GLU A 52 -14.80 -19.86 11.20
N ASN A 53 -13.65 -19.26 10.88
CA ASN A 53 -12.55 -19.05 11.84
C ASN A 53 -11.69 -17.82 11.50
N PRO A 54 -12.24 -16.60 11.64
CA PRO A 54 -11.56 -15.38 11.22
C PRO A 54 -10.29 -15.12 12.03
N GLN A 55 -10.30 -15.40 13.33
CA GLN A 55 -9.15 -15.16 14.21
C GLN A 55 -7.94 -16.01 13.78
N ALA A 56 -8.12 -17.31 13.56
CA ALA A 56 -7.01 -18.17 13.16
C ALA A 56 -6.43 -17.78 11.79
N ALA A 57 -7.27 -17.31 10.87
CA ALA A 57 -6.83 -16.81 9.57
C ALA A 57 -6.01 -15.50 9.70
N ILE A 58 -6.44 -14.58 10.57
CA ILE A 58 -5.69 -13.35 10.87
C ILE A 58 -4.35 -13.68 11.53
N ASP A 59 -4.35 -14.54 12.55
CA ASP A 59 -3.14 -14.95 13.27
C ASP A 59 -2.11 -15.59 12.31
N ALA A 60 -2.57 -16.44 11.38
CA ALA A 60 -1.72 -17.06 10.38
C ALA A 60 -1.06 -16.03 9.45
N VAL A 61 -1.81 -14.99 9.06
CA VAL A 61 -1.28 -13.91 8.22
C VAL A 61 -0.29 -13.04 9.01
N LEU A 62 -0.60 -12.68 10.26
CA LEU A 62 0.28 -11.88 11.11
C LEU A 62 1.58 -12.59 11.47
N SER A 63 1.52 -13.91 11.71
CA SER A 63 2.69 -14.73 12.04
C SER A 63 3.80 -14.67 10.99
N ASP A 64 3.43 -14.53 9.70
CA ASP A 64 4.38 -14.34 8.60
C ASP A 64 5.22 -13.06 8.77
N PHE A 65 4.62 -11.95 9.22
CA PHE A 65 5.34 -10.70 9.47
C PHE A 65 6.10 -10.72 10.80
N LEU A 66 5.47 -11.25 11.85
CA LEU A 66 6.06 -11.32 13.19
C LEU A 66 7.31 -12.20 13.25
N SER A 67 7.29 -13.35 12.58
CA SER A 67 8.44 -14.29 12.56
C SER A 67 9.70 -13.69 11.94
N GLU A 68 9.54 -12.78 10.98
CA GLU A 68 10.64 -12.07 10.32
C GLU A 68 10.86 -10.65 10.89
N ARG A 69 10.09 -10.23 11.90
CA ARG A 69 10.10 -8.88 12.51
C ARG A 69 9.96 -7.76 11.48
N ILE A 70 9.11 -7.95 10.47
CA ILE A 70 8.87 -6.96 9.44
C ILE A 70 7.67 -6.10 9.85
N PRO A 71 7.82 -4.76 9.97
CA PRO A 71 6.70 -3.86 10.24
C PRO A 71 5.74 -3.86 9.04
N MET A 72 4.45 -3.72 9.29
CA MET A 72 3.42 -3.84 8.26
C MET A 72 2.17 -3.01 8.60
N MET A 73 1.40 -2.70 7.56
CA MET A 73 0.04 -2.18 7.69
C MET A 73 -0.99 -3.19 7.17
N TRP A 74 -2.17 -3.21 7.78
CA TRP A 74 -3.32 -3.92 7.24
C TRP A 74 -4.39 -2.91 6.82
N TRP A 75 -4.61 -2.79 5.51
CA TRP A 75 -5.60 -1.88 4.96
C TRP A 75 -6.98 -2.53 5.00
N VAL A 76 -7.93 -1.81 5.59
CA VAL A 76 -9.35 -2.16 5.58
C VAL A 76 -10.05 -1.17 4.67
N GLY A 77 -10.79 -1.69 3.70
CA GLY A 77 -11.48 -0.91 2.69
C GLY A 77 -12.87 -1.46 2.39
N PRO A 78 -13.66 -0.77 1.55
CA PRO A 78 -15.03 -1.18 1.22
C PRO A 78 -15.20 -2.60 0.65
N SER A 79 -14.16 -3.16 0.05
CA SER A 79 -14.15 -4.54 -0.48
C SER A 79 -13.69 -5.61 0.54
N THR A 80 -13.34 -5.20 1.76
CA THR A 80 -12.87 -6.08 2.82
C THR A 80 -14.00 -6.92 3.41
N GLU A 81 -13.71 -8.20 3.61
CA GLU A 81 -14.63 -9.15 4.27
C GLU A 81 -13.87 -9.89 5.39
N PRO A 82 -14.48 -10.08 6.58
CA PRO A 82 -15.77 -9.53 6.99
C PRO A 82 -15.73 -8.01 7.21
N ARG A 83 -16.89 -7.34 7.17
CA ARG A 83 -16.96 -5.86 7.29
C ARG A 83 -16.42 -5.32 8.62
N ASN A 84 -16.45 -6.13 9.68
CA ASN A 84 -15.91 -5.79 10.99
C ASN A 84 -14.46 -6.27 11.19
N LEU A 85 -13.72 -6.56 10.11
CA LEU A 85 -12.33 -7.05 10.19
C LEU A 85 -11.45 -6.18 11.09
N GLY A 86 -11.61 -4.85 11.05
CA GLY A 86 -10.85 -3.92 11.89
C GLY A 86 -10.89 -4.27 13.39
N LYS A 87 -12.04 -4.70 13.91
CA LYS A 87 -12.16 -5.12 15.31
C LYS A 87 -11.32 -6.35 15.62
N TYR A 88 -11.31 -7.34 14.73
CA TYR A 88 -10.49 -8.53 14.91
C TYR A 88 -9.00 -8.20 14.84
N LEU A 89 -8.60 -7.24 14.00
CA LEU A 89 -7.22 -6.78 13.92
C LEU A 89 -6.78 -6.08 15.22
N GLU A 90 -7.62 -5.22 15.80
CA GLU A 90 -7.38 -4.60 17.11
C GLU A 90 -7.29 -5.63 18.23
N ASP A 91 -8.22 -6.60 18.26
CA ASP A 91 -8.20 -7.70 19.23
C ASP A 91 -6.95 -8.61 19.05
N SER A 92 -6.29 -8.55 17.88
CA SER A 92 -5.02 -9.24 17.57
C SER A 92 -3.77 -8.38 17.84
N GLY A 93 -3.92 -7.17 18.37
CA GLY A 93 -2.83 -6.28 18.77
C GLY A 93 -2.33 -5.31 17.70
N LEU A 94 -3.10 -5.08 16.62
CA LEU A 94 -2.83 -3.99 15.69
C LEU A 94 -3.48 -2.69 16.19
N ASP A 95 -2.78 -1.57 16.01
CA ASP A 95 -3.34 -0.25 16.31
C ASP A 95 -4.04 0.34 15.08
N HIS A 96 -5.16 1.04 15.30
CA HIS A 96 -5.82 1.80 14.25
C HIS A 96 -4.99 3.05 13.89
N ALA A 97 -4.23 2.95 12.79
CA ALA A 97 -3.32 4.01 12.34
C ALA A 97 -4.03 5.27 11.82
N GLY A 98 -5.23 5.13 11.27
CA GLY A 98 -6.02 6.26 10.76
C GLY A 98 -6.95 5.89 9.61
N GLU A 99 -7.75 6.88 9.18
CA GLU A 99 -8.68 6.75 8.06
C GLU A 99 -8.23 7.61 6.88
N LEU A 100 -8.41 7.08 5.66
CA LEU A 100 -8.08 7.79 4.43
C LEU A 100 -9.30 7.85 3.50
N SER A 101 -9.59 9.04 2.99
CA SER A 101 -10.65 9.25 2.01
C SER A 101 -10.14 8.88 0.62
N GLY A 102 -10.72 7.84 0.05
CA GLY A 102 -10.50 7.49 -1.35
C GLY A 102 -11.06 8.55 -2.29
N MET A 103 -10.22 9.06 -3.20
CA MET A 103 -10.61 10.05 -4.20
C MET A 103 -10.43 9.50 -5.62
N ALA A 104 -11.31 9.91 -6.52
CA ALA A 104 -11.20 9.65 -7.94
C ALA A 104 -11.68 10.87 -8.71
N ILE A 105 -11.05 11.13 -9.86
CA ILE A 105 -11.43 12.20 -10.78
C ILE A 105 -11.38 11.67 -12.21
N ASP A 106 -12.27 12.18 -13.05
CA ASP A 106 -12.23 11.95 -14.49
C ASP A 106 -11.06 12.73 -15.09
N LEU A 107 -10.13 12.01 -15.72
CA LEU A 107 -8.90 12.62 -16.26
C LEU A 107 -9.18 13.47 -17.50
N ASP A 108 -10.14 13.09 -18.35
CA ASP A 108 -10.47 13.87 -19.55
C ASP A 108 -11.08 15.22 -19.15
N ALA A 109 -11.98 15.21 -18.16
CA ALA A 109 -12.56 16.41 -17.59
C ALA A 109 -11.52 17.28 -16.87
N LEU A 110 -10.59 16.67 -16.12
CA LEU A 110 -9.52 17.40 -15.44
C LEU A 110 -8.59 18.08 -16.44
N LEU A 111 -8.15 17.36 -17.48
CA LEU A 111 -7.22 17.86 -18.50
C LEU A 111 -7.84 18.98 -19.34
N ALA A 112 -9.16 18.96 -19.55
CA ALA A 112 -9.88 20.05 -20.24
C ALA A 112 -9.82 21.40 -19.49
N HIS A 113 -9.53 21.39 -18.19
CA HIS A 113 -9.51 22.57 -17.33
C HIS A 113 -8.15 22.85 -16.69
N LEU A 114 -7.12 22.05 -17.00
CA LEU A 114 -5.80 22.22 -16.42
C LEU A 114 -5.09 23.43 -17.05
N SER A 115 -4.57 24.34 -16.21
CA SER A 115 -3.74 25.46 -16.63
C SER A 115 -2.49 25.50 -15.75
N PRO A 116 -1.45 24.69 -16.06
CA PRO A 116 -0.23 24.66 -15.26
C PRO A 116 0.53 25.99 -15.38
N PRO A 117 1.27 26.40 -14.33
CA PRO A 117 2.16 27.56 -14.41
C PRO A 117 3.15 27.41 -15.58
N PRO A 118 3.46 28.48 -16.34
CA PRO A 118 4.38 28.42 -17.48
C PRO A 118 5.78 27.87 -17.13
N GLU A 119 6.20 28.03 -15.87
CA GLU A 119 7.51 27.61 -15.37
C GLU A 119 7.53 26.13 -14.92
N LEU A 120 6.38 25.46 -14.87
CA LEU A 120 6.28 24.08 -14.43
C LEU A 120 6.55 23.11 -15.59
N SER A 121 7.59 22.28 -15.43
CA SER A 121 7.87 21.12 -16.28
C SER A 121 7.66 19.83 -15.50
N ILE A 122 7.17 18.80 -16.19
CA ILE A 122 6.99 17.45 -15.63
C ILE A 122 7.61 16.48 -16.63
N ASP A 123 8.69 15.82 -16.22
CA ASP A 123 9.43 14.89 -17.05
C ASP A 123 9.42 13.48 -16.44
N PRO A 124 9.30 12.42 -17.25
CA PRO A 124 9.42 11.06 -16.75
C PRO A 124 10.84 10.80 -16.22
N VAL A 125 10.93 10.15 -15.06
CA VAL A 125 12.19 9.60 -14.54
C VAL A 125 12.66 8.48 -15.47
N ARG A 126 13.87 8.61 -16.04
CA ARG A 126 14.40 7.69 -17.07
C ARG A 126 15.81 7.20 -16.80
N ASP A 127 16.49 7.78 -15.83
CA ASP A 127 17.86 7.46 -15.47
C ASP A 127 18.08 7.56 -13.97
N GLU A 128 19.24 7.12 -13.51
CA GLU A 128 19.59 7.09 -12.10
C GLU A 128 19.67 8.50 -11.48
N GLU A 129 20.10 9.50 -12.25
CA GLU A 129 20.22 10.88 -11.77
C GLU A 129 18.85 11.48 -11.46
N THR A 130 17.92 11.41 -12.41
CA THR A 130 16.54 11.87 -12.24
C THR A 130 15.79 11.06 -11.18
N LEU A 131 16.12 9.76 -11.02
CA LEU A 131 15.58 8.93 -9.95
C LEU A 131 16.01 9.42 -8.56
N ARG A 132 17.29 9.78 -8.36
CA ARG A 132 17.77 10.31 -7.06
C ARG A 132 17.06 11.62 -6.67
N ILE A 133 16.82 12.50 -7.65
CA ILE A 133 16.07 13.74 -7.42
C ILE A 133 14.65 13.42 -6.96
N TRP A 134 13.97 12.51 -7.67
CA TRP A 134 12.62 12.08 -7.32
C TRP A 134 12.55 11.42 -5.94
N LEU A 135 13.49 10.52 -5.62
CA LEU A 135 13.58 9.85 -4.32
C LEU A 135 13.80 10.83 -3.17
N THR A 136 14.53 11.92 -3.39
CA THR A 136 14.72 12.96 -2.36
C THR A 136 13.39 13.63 -2.01
N ALA A 137 12.59 14.01 -3.02
CA ALA A 137 11.28 14.58 -2.78
C ALA A 137 10.33 13.58 -2.08
N LEU A 138 10.37 12.31 -2.49
CA LEU A 138 9.59 11.25 -1.85
C LEU A 138 9.99 11.05 -0.38
N ALA A 139 11.28 10.90 -0.10
CA ALA A 139 11.78 10.64 1.26
C ALA A 139 11.40 11.76 2.23
N VAL A 140 11.52 13.01 1.79
CA VAL A 140 11.13 14.17 2.60
C VAL A 140 9.61 14.20 2.81
N GLY A 141 8.82 13.95 1.77
CA GLY A 141 7.36 14.02 1.85
C GLY A 141 6.71 12.91 2.70
N TYR A 142 7.37 11.74 2.77
CA TYR A 142 6.86 10.56 3.46
C TYR A 142 7.72 10.13 4.66
N GLU A 143 8.69 10.94 5.05
CA GLU A 143 9.62 10.68 6.18
C GLU A 143 10.28 9.29 6.11
N LEU A 144 10.61 8.83 4.88
CA LEU A 144 11.17 7.49 4.66
C LEU A 144 12.62 7.41 5.18
N PRO A 145 13.04 6.25 5.72
CA PRO A 145 14.42 6.04 6.13
C PRO A 145 15.36 6.05 4.91
N GLU A 146 16.60 6.54 5.06
CA GLU A 146 17.60 6.59 3.97
C GLU A 146 17.80 5.23 3.28
N ALA A 147 17.67 4.14 4.04
CA ALA A 147 17.79 2.77 3.52
C ALA A 147 16.71 2.41 2.48
N ALA A 148 15.58 3.13 2.45
CA ALA A 148 14.49 2.92 1.50
C ALA A 148 14.64 3.75 0.20
N VAL A 149 15.62 4.66 0.14
CA VAL A 149 15.84 5.59 -0.98
C VAL A 149 17.26 5.49 -1.59
N ARG A 150 17.89 4.32 -1.47
CA ARG A 150 19.16 3.99 -2.11
C ARG A 150 19.00 3.15 -3.37
#